data_AF-A0A2E0M814-F1
#
_entry.id   AF-A0A2E0M814-F1
#
_cell.length_a   1.000
_cell.length_b   1.000
_cell.length_c   1.000
_cell.angle_alpha   90.00
_cell.angle_beta   90.00
_cell.angle_gamma   90.00
#
_symmetry.space_group_name_H-M   'P 1'
#
loop_
_entity.id
_entity.type
_entity.pdbx_description
1 polymer ?
#
loop_
_entity_poly.entity_id
_entity_poly.type
_entity_poly.pdbx_seq_one_letter_code
_entity_poly.pdbx_strand_id
1 'polypeptide(L)'
;MIAMSEDQKEKFAGSYLELFTASAAMFLLFAVMLTWLVFKTPYGLFDDHERLKTVNFIFIVQFSLGPMMAVLAGIAFDTFPLVYNIRSFERTTMRHFLQLNILGQLFIFIGVFSTDWDLLIELSGIG
;
A
#
# COMPACT_ATOMS: atom_id res chain seq x y z
N MET A 1 -25.95 -23.23 19.11
CA MET A 1 -24.55 -22.80 19.09
C MET A 1 -23.81 -23.82 18.21
N ILE A 2 -23.59 -23.51 16.93
CA ILE A 2 -22.93 -24.45 16.01
C ILE A 2 -21.44 -24.27 16.20
N ALA A 3 -20.78 -25.26 16.79
CA ALA A 3 -19.33 -25.27 16.92
C ALA A 3 -18.71 -25.36 15.52
N MET A 4 -17.96 -24.32 15.15
CA MET A 4 -17.25 -24.25 13.88
C MET A 4 -16.06 -25.23 13.92
N SER A 5 -15.97 -26.14 12.93
CA SER A 5 -14.93 -27.17 12.89
C SER A 5 -13.53 -26.54 12.68
N GLU A 6 -12.49 -27.16 13.25
CA GLU A 6 -11.10 -26.66 13.19
C GLU A 6 -10.60 -26.48 11.74
N ASP A 7 -11.05 -27.31 10.81
CA ASP A 7 -10.73 -27.24 9.37
C ASP A 7 -11.20 -25.92 8.70
N GLN A 8 -12.25 -25.28 9.23
CA GLN A 8 -12.69 -23.98 8.74
C GLN A 8 -11.75 -22.86 9.25
N LYS A 9 -11.27 -22.95 10.50
CA LYS A 9 -10.33 -21.95 11.08
C LYS A 9 -9.01 -21.83 10.32
N GLU A 10 -8.45 -22.94 9.85
CA GLU A 10 -7.20 -22.93 9.06
C GLU A 10 -7.36 -22.24 7.70
N LYS A 11 -8.53 -22.37 7.06
CA LYS A 11 -8.86 -21.63 5.82
C LYS A 11 -9.01 -20.12 6.04
N PHE A 12 -9.35 -19.70 7.26
CA PHE A 12 -9.62 -18.31 7.61
C PHE A 12 -8.36 -17.52 7.97
N ALA A 13 -7.43 -18.08 8.74
CA ALA A 13 -6.22 -17.37 9.16
C ALA A 13 -5.20 -17.13 8.02
N GLY A 14 -5.15 -18.03 7.02
CA GLY A 14 -4.22 -17.92 5.89
C GLY A 14 -4.63 -16.91 4.81
N SER A 15 -5.90 -16.49 4.77
CA SER A 15 -6.41 -15.66 3.66
C SER A 15 -5.97 -14.20 3.73
N TYR A 16 -5.75 -13.65 4.93
CA TYR A 16 -5.40 -12.24 5.12
C TYR A 16 -3.89 -12.01 5.28
N LEU A 17 -3.12 -13.09 5.41
CA LEU A 17 -1.66 -13.06 5.38
C LEU A 17 -1.16 -12.45 4.07
N GLU A 18 -1.89 -12.65 2.96
CA GLU A 18 -1.62 -12.01 1.66
C GLU A 18 -1.56 -10.47 1.76
N LEU A 19 -2.43 -9.82 2.57
CA LEU A 19 -2.42 -8.37 2.77
C LEU A 19 -1.18 -7.91 3.55
N PHE A 20 -0.78 -8.67 4.56
CA PHE A 20 0.43 -8.38 5.33
C PHE A 20 1.70 -8.57 4.50
N THR A 21 1.79 -9.64 3.71
CA THR A 21 2.92 -9.88 2.80
C THR A 21 2.99 -8.79 1.73
N ALA A 22 1.86 -8.40 1.15
CA ALA A 22 1.82 -7.32 0.16
C ALA A 22 2.21 -5.98 0.78
N SER A 23 1.72 -5.66 1.99
CA SER A 23 2.14 -4.48 2.74
C SER A 23 3.66 -4.46 2.98
N ALA A 24 4.25 -5.58 3.42
CA ALA A 24 5.69 -5.68 3.62
C ALA A 24 6.47 -5.43 2.32
N ALA A 25 6.01 -5.97 1.19
CA ALA A 25 6.61 -5.70 -0.12
C ALA A 25 6.50 -4.22 -0.51
N MET A 26 5.36 -3.58 -0.25
CA MET A 26 5.15 -2.14 -0.49
C MET A 26 6.06 -1.27 0.38
N PHE A 27 6.26 -1.60 1.66
CA PHE A 27 7.23 -0.92 2.52
C PHE A 27 8.65 -1.01 1.96
N LEU A 28 9.03 -2.20 1.46
CA LEU A 28 10.34 -2.41 0.86
C LEU A 28 10.50 -1.57 -0.42
N LEU A 29 9.51 -1.55 -1.30
CA LEU A 29 9.52 -0.72 -2.51
C LEU A 29 9.57 0.77 -2.18
N PHE A 30 8.84 1.21 -1.16
CA PHE A 30 8.88 2.58 -0.68
C PHE A 30 10.28 2.97 -0.16
N ALA A 31 10.93 2.07 0.59
CA ALA A 31 12.29 2.28 1.07
C ALA A 31 13.32 2.36 -0.08
N VAL A 32 13.17 1.51 -1.11
CA VAL A 32 13.99 1.57 -2.34
C VAL A 32 13.79 2.91 -3.07
N MET A 33 12.55 3.36 -3.18
CA MET A 33 12.20 4.64 -3.81
C MET A 33 12.81 5.83 -3.05
N LEU A 34 12.71 5.85 -1.72
CA LEU A 34 13.37 6.85 -0.88
C LEU A 34 14.90 6.84 -1.06
N THR A 35 15.50 5.65 -1.08
CA THR A 35 16.95 5.50 -1.30
C THR A 35 17.34 6.08 -2.67
N TRP A 36 16.59 5.76 -3.71
CA TRP A 36 16.80 6.31 -5.05
C TRP A 36 16.76 7.85 -5.05
N LEU A 37 15.76 8.42 -4.39
CA LEU A 37 15.55 9.86 -4.31
C LEU A 37 16.73 10.57 -3.60
N VAL A 38 17.20 10.01 -2.49
CA VAL A 38 18.29 10.57 -1.68
C VAL A 38 19.62 10.51 -2.44
N PHE A 39 19.95 9.37 -3.04
CA PHE A 39 21.27 9.16 -3.63
C PHE A 39 21.40 9.58 -5.08
N LYS A 40 20.30 9.64 -5.83
CA LYS A 40 20.29 10.03 -7.24
C LYS A 40 19.70 11.42 -7.50
N THR A 41 19.27 12.11 -6.43
CA THR A 41 18.63 13.44 -6.41
C THR A 41 18.08 13.87 -7.77
N PRO A 42 16.95 13.30 -8.20
CA PRO A 42 16.42 13.62 -9.50
C PRO A 42 15.92 15.07 -9.54
N TYR A 43 15.91 15.65 -10.75
CA TYR A 43 15.25 16.90 -11.09
C TYR A 43 15.54 18.13 -10.19
N GLY A 44 16.68 18.17 -9.49
CA GLY A 44 17.04 19.29 -8.60
C GLY A 44 16.18 19.37 -7.33
N LEU A 45 15.72 18.21 -6.83
CA LEU A 45 14.83 18.11 -5.66
C LEU A 45 15.26 18.95 -4.45
N PHE A 46 16.56 19.00 -4.13
CA PHE A 46 17.06 19.72 -2.95
C PHE A 46 17.38 21.19 -3.21
N ASP A 47 17.40 21.60 -4.47
CA ASP A 47 17.68 22.99 -4.87
C ASP A 47 16.43 23.87 -4.76
N ASP A 48 15.25 23.26 -4.74
CA ASP A 48 13.95 23.93 -4.69
C ASP A 48 13.11 23.45 -3.49
N HIS A 49 12.87 24.38 -2.56
CA HIS A 49 12.13 24.11 -1.34
C HIS A 49 10.66 23.72 -1.58
N GLU A 50 10.02 24.27 -2.60
CA GLU A 50 8.63 23.94 -2.92
C GLU A 50 8.52 22.52 -3.48
N ARG A 51 9.49 22.12 -4.31
CA ARG A 51 9.55 20.75 -4.84
C ARG A 51 9.81 19.74 -3.74
N LEU A 52 10.70 20.06 -2.81
CA LEU A 52 10.95 19.22 -1.63
C LEU A 52 9.69 19.05 -0.76
N LYS A 53 8.93 20.13 -0.53
CA LYS A 53 7.65 20.07 0.21
C LYS A 53 6.63 19.18 -0.51
N THR A 54 6.48 19.35 -1.82
CA THR A 54 5.52 18.58 -2.63
C THR A 54 5.86 17.09 -2.61
N VAL A 55 7.14 16.73 -2.81
CA VAL A 55 7.57 15.32 -2.75
C VAL A 55 7.38 14.72 -1.36
N ASN A 56 7.68 15.48 -0.29
CA ASN A 56 7.39 15.04 1.07
C ASN A 56 5.89 14.75 1.26
N PHE A 57 5.01 15.61 0.77
CA PHE A 57 3.57 15.39 0.83
C PHE A 57 3.15 14.12 0.08
N ILE A 58 3.58 13.96 -1.18
CA ILE A 58 3.30 12.78 -2.00
C ILE A 58 3.74 11.51 -1.26
N PHE A 59 4.90 11.53 -0.61
CA PHE A 59 5.47 10.35 0.02
C PHE A 59 4.79 10.02 1.36
N ILE A 60 4.34 11.04 2.11
CA ILE A 60 3.51 10.83 3.30
C ILE A 60 2.18 10.17 2.89
N VAL A 61 1.53 10.70 1.85
CA VAL A 61 0.26 10.15 1.33
C VAL A 61 0.47 8.73 0.83
N GLN A 62 1.52 8.49 0.03
CA GLN A 62 1.91 7.17 -0.45
C GLN A 62 2.14 6.18 0.69
N PHE A 63 2.85 6.58 1.74
CA PHE A 63 3.12 5.73 2.90
C PHE A 63 1.83 5.38 3.65
N SER A 64 0.96 6.38 3.87
CA SER A 64 -0.30 6.21 4.58
C SER A 64 -1.32 5.39 3.80
N LEU A 65 -1.53 5.71 2.52
CA LEU A 65 -2.53 5.07 1.68
C LEU A 65 -2.05 3.78 1.03
N GLY A 66 -0.75 3.59 0.92
CA GLY A 66 -0.16 2.40 0.36
C GLY A 66 0.03 1.29 1.41
N PRO A 67 1.27 1.08 1.91
CA PRO A 67 1.57 -0.04 2.79
C PRO A 67 0.76 -0.02 4.09
N MET A 68 0.57 1.16 4.72
CA MET A 68 -0.18 1.27 5.96
C MET A 68 -1.66 0.88 5.80
N MET A 69 -2.30 1.31 4.71
CA MET A 69 -3.69 0.95 4.45
C MET A 69 -3.87 -0.56 4.24
N ALA A 70 -2.89 -1.24 3.63
CA ALA A 70 -2.90 -2.70 3.51
C ALA A 70 -2.76 -3.42 4.86
N VAL A 71 -1.96 -2.89 5.80
CA VAL A 71 -1.90 -3.41 7.19
C VAL A 71 -3.26 -3.26 7.86
N LEU A 72 -3.84 -2.05 7.81
CA LEU A 72 -5.12 -1.76 8.45
C LEU A 72 -6.24 -2.63 7.87
N ALA A 73 -6.25 -2.80 6.55
CA ALA A 73 -7.18 -3.70 5.89
C ALA A 73 -6.97 -5.15 6.33
N GLY A 74 -5.73 -5.63 6.44
CA GLY A 74 -5.41 -6.96 6.96
C GLY A 74 -5.98 -7.20 8.36
N ILE A 75 -5.73 -6.25 9.27
CA ILE A 75 -6.26 -6.29 10.64
C ILE A 75 -7.79 -6.24 10.64
N ALA A 76 -8.40 -5.38 9.83
CA ALA A 76 -9.84 -5.23 9.76
C ALA A 76 -10.51 -6.51 9.23
N PHE A 77 -10.02 -7.05 8.11
CA PHE A 77 -10.57 -8.24 7.52
C PHE A 77 -10.42 -9.49 8.42
N ASP A 78 -9.41 -9.52 9.28
CA ASP A 78 -9.24 -10.58 10.29
C ASP A 78 -10.10 -10.36 11.55
N THR A 79 -10.10 -9.14 12.09
CA THR A 79 -10.75 -8.80 13.37
C THR A 79 -12.27 -8.69 13.26
N PHE A 80 -12.81 -8.10 12.18
CA PHE A 80 -14.25 -7.85 12.06
C PHE A 80 -15.09 -9.14 12.05
N PRO A 81 -14.76 -10.17 11.24
CA PRO A 81 -15.50 -11.42 11.28
C PRO A 81 -15.49 -12.09 12.65
N LEU A 82 -14.36 -11.98 13.37
CA LEU A 82 -14.19 -12.55 14.71
C LEU A 82 -15.06 -11.85 15.75
N VAL A 83 -15.03 -10.50 15.79
CA VAL A 83 -15.76 -9.71 16.80
C VAL A 83 -17.27 -9.78 16.61
N TYR A 84 -17.73 -9.73 15.36
CA TYR A 84 -19.16 -9.74 15.04
C TYR A 84 -19.74 -11.14 14.80
N ASN A 85 -18.91 -12.19 14.87
CA ASN A 85 -19.30 -13.58 14.59
C ASN A 85 -20.03 -13.72 13.24
N ILE A 86 -19.55 -12.98 12.23
CA ILE A 86 -20.09 -12.99 10.86
C ILE A 86 -19.21 -13.83 9.95
N ARG A 87 -19.77 -14.22 8.80
CA ARG A 87 -19.00 -14.91 7.76
C ARG A 87 -17.85 -14.02 7.27
N SER A 88 -16.68 -14.63 7.01
CA SER A 88 -15.54 -13.95 6.42
C SER A 88 -15.89 -13.28 5.09
N PHE A 89 -15.20 -12.19 4.77
CA PHE A 89 -15.35 -11.49 3.50
C PHE A 89 -14.90 -12.37 2.32
N GLU A 90 -15.43 -12.09 1.14
CA GLU A 90 -15.03 -12.81 -0.08
C GLU A 90 -13.60 -12.45 -0.50
N ARG A 91 -12.83 -13.46 -0.91
CA ARG A 91 -11.45 -13.28 -1.40
C ARG A 91 -11.35 -12.36 -2.61
N THR A 92 -12.38 -12.31 -3.43
CA THR A 92 -12.48 -11.44 -4.61
C THR A 92 -12.42 -9.98 -4.19
N THR A 93 -13.24 -9.55 -3.23
CA THR A 93 -13.27 -8.16 -2.72
C THR A 93 -11.91 -7.74 -2.16
N MET A 94 -11.29 -8.62 -1.37
CA MET A 94 -9.94 -8.39 -0.83
C MET A 94 -8.89 -8.21 -1.94
N ARG A 95 -8.92 -9.05 -2.97
CA ARG A 95 -7.99 -8.96 -4.10
C ARG A 95 -8.16 -7.68 -4.91
N HIS A 96 -9.40 -7.23 -5.15
CA HIS A 96 -9.65 -5.97 -5.86
C HIS A 96 -9.12 -4.79 -5.06
N PHE A 97 -9.37 -4.76 -3.75
CA PHE A 97 -8.79 -3.75 -2.85
C PHE A 97 -7.26 -3.72 -2.95
N LEU A 98 -6.62 -4.89 -2.86
CA LEU A 98 -5.16 -4.98 -2.91
C LEU A 98 -4.60 -4.56 -4.28
N GLN A 99 -5.24 -4.98 -5.38
CA GLN A 99 -4.83 -4.60 -6.73
C GLN A 99 -4.90 -3.08 -6.95
N LEU A 100 -5.98 -2.43 -6.50
CA LEU A 100 -6.11 -0.98 -6.57
C LEU A 100 -5.04 -0.28 -5.75
N ASN A 101 -4.75 -0.78 -4.54
CA ASN A 101 -3.70 -0.23 -3.69
C ASN A 101 -2.31 -0.35 -4.33
N ILE A 102 -1.99 -1.50 -4.93
CA ILE A 102 -0.74 -1.72 -5.67
C ILE A 102 -0.66 -0.79 -6.88
N LEU A 103 -1.75 -0.63 -7.64
CA LEU A 103 -1.80 0.22 -8.84
C LEU A 103 -1.49 1.68 -8.52
N GLY A 104 -2.11 2.24 -7.47
CA GLY A 104 -1.82 3.62 -7.05
C GLY A 104 -0.36 3.82 -6.71
N GLN A 105 0.23 2.87 -5.97
CA GLN A 105 1.66 2.93 -5.66
C GLN A 105 2.56 2.82 -6.88
N LEU A 106 2.15 2.04 -7.89
CA LEU A 106 2.92 1.79 -9.09
C LEU A 106 3.01 3.06 -9.96
N PHE A 107 1.95 3.87 -10.02
CA PHE A 107 1.99 5.17 -10.69
C PHE A 107 3.01 6.12 -10.05
N ILE A 108 2.98 6.26 -8.72
CA ILE A 108 3.95 7.10 -7.99
C ILE A 108 5.37 6.57 -8.18
N PHE A 109 5.56 5.25 -8.19
CA PHE A 109 6.85 4.63 -8.45
C PHE A 109 7.37 4.99 -9.85
N ILE A 110 6.56 4.85 -10.90
CA ILE A 110 6.93 5.25 -12.27
C ILE A 110 7.29 6.74 -12.31
N GLY A 111 6.50 7.60 -11.66
CA GLY A 111 6.76 9.03 -11.57
C GLY A 111 8.14 9.34 -11.01
N VAL A 112 8.51 8.73 -9.88
CA VAL A 112 9.82 8.95 -9.24
C VAL A 112 10.98 8.45 -10.10
N PHE A 113 10.84 7.26 -10.70
CA PHE A 113 11.91 6.67 -11.52
C PHE A 113 12.08 7.32 -12.89
N SER A 114 11.04 7.98 -13.41
CA SER A 114 11.12 8.74 -14.66
C SER A 114 12.07 9.92 -14.59
N THR A 115 12.34 10.43 -13.38
CA THR A 115 13.12 11.65 -13.14
C THR A 115 12.58 12.90 -13.85
N ASP A 116 11.32 12.87 -14.24
CA ASP A 116 10.57 13.97 -14.81
C ASP A 116 9.60 14.53 -13.75
N TRP A 117 9.63 15.85 -13.57
CA TRP A 117 8.83 16.52 -12.56
C TRP A 117 7.34 16.51 -12.88
N ASP A 118 7.01 16.84 -14.12
CA ASP A 118 5.62 17.00 -14.54
C ASP A 118 4.94 15.63 -14.54
N LEU A 119 5.67 14.60 -14.98
CA LEU A 119 5.20 13.22 -14.93
C LEU A 119 5.02 12.70 -13.50
N LEU A 120 5.91 13.07 -12.55
CA LEU A 120 5.72 12.73 -11.14
C LEU A 120 4.43 13.36 -10.59
N ILE A 121 4.19 14.64 -10.86
CA ILE A 121 2.99 15.33 -10.39
C ILE A 121 1.74 14.69 -10.99
N GLU A 122 1.72 14.45 -12.30
CA GLU A 122 0.58 13.84 -12.99
C GLU A 122 0.25 12.46 -12.42
N LEU A 123 1.25 11.58 -12.33
CA LEU A 123 1.04 10.21 -11.84
C LEU A 123 0.70 10.16 -10.35
N SER A 124 1.23 11.09 -9.54
CA SER A 124 0.89 11.21 -8.12
C SER A 124 -0.51 11.78 -7.85
N GLY A 125 -1.11 12.46 -8.82
CA GLY A 125 -2.51 12.89 -8.73
C GLY A 125 -3.52 11.79 -9.07
N ILE A 126 -3.08 10.76 -9.80
CA ILE A 126 -3.90 9.61 -10.20
C ILE A 126 -3.83 8.47 -9.17
N GLY A 127 -2.63 8.21 -8.65
CA GLY A 127 -2.35 7.13 -7.69
C GLY A 127 -2.83 7.42 -6.28
#